data_AF-A0A9W9HA99-F1
#
_entry.id   AF-A0A9W9HA99-F1
#
_cell.length_a   1.000
_cell.length_b   1.000
_cell.length_c   1.000
_cell.angle_alpha   90.00
_cell.angle_beta   90.00
_cell.angle_gamma   90.00
#
_symmetry.space_group_name_H-M   'P 1'
#
loop_
_entity.id
_entity.type
_entity.pdbx_description
1 polymer ?
#
loop_
_entity_poly.entity_id
_entity_poly.type
_entity_poly.pdbx_seq_one_letter_code
_entity_poly.pdbx_strand_id
1 'polypeptide(L)'
;MTAYSCVLGKEFFWPLNDNPEPPFWPHLTSIYLYPIPVTPCGKWMFERDDDAEELDSDPRHFDGLPYYRRNSYYEITDQNTNWDLVPPEDRKRRLFRTKFVHELFNQYHLSAAKAALQMPRLSGMSLTLSHHQHTPPQHEFWFEPGSQEWKVATAAWGNGNGSDAYEPSEEVYEMWNEVALKRTDRCIMIDYADTYGN
;
A
#
# COMPACT_ATOMS: atom_id res chain seq x y z
N MET A 1 -4.79 6.21 14.74
CA MET A 1 -3.71 7.09 14.26
C MET A 1 -3.79 7.15 12.75
N THR A 2 -3.66 8.34 12.17
CA THR A 2 -3.74 8.54 10.72
C THR A 2 -2.61 9.44 10.25
N ALA A 3 -1.91 9.07 9.17
CA ALA A 3 -0.86 9.89 8.57
C ALA A 3 -0.95 9.86 7.04
N TYR A 4 -0.68 11.01 6.40
CA TYR A 4 -0.78 11.20 4.96
C TYR A 4 0.50 11.79 4.38
N SER A 5 0.84 11.37 3.16
CA SER A 5 1.85 12.04 2.33
C SER A 5 3.22 12.18 3.03
N CYS A 6 3.57 11.20 3.85
CA CYS A 6 4.84 11.11 4.55
C CYS A 6 5.68 9.97 4.00
N VAL A 7 7.00 10.10 4.16
CA VAL A 7 7.93 8.98 4.01
C VAL A 7 7.91 8.20 5.31
N LEU A 8 7.56 6.91 5.25
CA LEU A 8 7.49 6.03 6.41
C LEU A 8 8.41 4.84 6.20
N GLY A 9 9.41 4.67 7.07
CA GLY A 9 10.26 3.49 7.05
C GLY A 9 9.75 2.39 7.97
N LYS A 10 10.30 1.19 7.77
CA LYS A 10 10.02 0.01 8.62
C LYS A 10 10.35 0.26 10.09
N GLU A 11 11.28 1.15 10.37
CA GLU A 11 11.68 1.57 11.72
C GLU A 11 10.58 2.29 12.50
N PHE A 12 9.54 2.79 11.82
CA PHE A 12 8.33 3.27 12.48
C PHE A 12 7.64 2.16 13.27
N PHE A 13 7.59 0.95 12.70
CA PHE A 13 6.93 -0.22 13.29
C PHE A 13 7.89 -1.01 14.17
N TRP A 14 9.14 -1.16 13.76
CA TRP A 14 10.10 -1.98 14.49
C TRP A 14 11.51 -1.38 14.47
N PRO A 15 12.06 -0.99 15.63
CA PRO A 15 13.38 -0.36 15.70
C PRO A 15 14.49 -1.26 15.12
N LEU A 16 15.47 -0.64 14.46
CA LEU A 16 16.57 -1.32 13.74
C LEU A 16 17.71 -1.80 14.64
N ASN A 17 17.65 -1.55 15.95
CA ASN A 17 18.76 -1.86 16.85
C ASN A 17 18.87 -3.37 17.11
N ASP A 18 20.06 -3.83 17.50
CA ASP A 18 20.34 -5.26 17.76
C ASP A 18 19.67 -5.80 19.04
N ASN A 19 19.21 -4.92 19.94
CA ASN A 19 18.52 -5.32 21.18
C ASN A 19 17.55 -4.28 21.78
N PRO A 20 16.66 -3.64 21.00
CA PRO A 20 15.65 -2.74 21.52
C PRO A 20 14.55 -3.54 22.21
N GLU A 21 14.06 -3.07 23.35
CA GLU A 21 12.78 -3.55 23.85
C GLU A 21 11.73 -3.37 22.76
N PRO A 22 10.89 -4.39 22.50
CA PRO A 22 9.90 -4.32 21.45
C PRO A 22 8.93 -3.17 21.75
N PRO A 23 8.61 -2.32 20.77
CA PRO A 23 7.72 -1.19 21.00
C PRO A 23 6.34 -1.72 21.39
N PHE A 24 5.75 -1.15 22.44
CA PHE A 24 4.49 -1.60 23.01
C PHE A 24 3.44 -0.49 23.01
N TRP A 25 2.28 -0.75 22.41
CA TRP A 25 1.20 0.22 22.26
C TRP A 25 -0.10 -0.29 22.88
N PRO A 26 -0.24 -0.24 24.22
CA PRO A 26 -1.34 -0.89 24.94
C PRO A 26 -2.73 -0.34 24.63
N HIS A 27 -2.80 0.89 24.14
CA HIS A 27 -4.06 1.61 23.92
C HIS A 27 -4.34 1.89 22.45
N LEU A 28 -3.43 1.54 21.54
CA LEU A 28 -3.61 1.81 20.13
C LEU A 28 -4.62 0.83 19.54
N THR A 29 -5.72 1.38 19.04
CA THR A 29 -6.82 0.60 18.46
C THR A 29 -6.80 0.59 16.95
N SER A 30 -6.33 1.66 16.31
CA SER A 30 -6.35 1.74 14.85
C SER A 30 -5.15 2.48 14.27
N ILE A 31 -4.70 2.01 13.11
CA ILE A 31 -3.62 2.58 12.32
C ILE A 31 -4.08 2.68 10.88
N TYR A 32 -4.09 3.88 10.30
CA TYR A 32 -4.39 4.12 8.89
C TYR A 32 -3.25 4.95 8.30
N LEU A 33 -2.43 4.35 7.47
CA LEU A 33 -1.23 4.99 6.94
C LEU A 33 -1.34 5.09 5.43
N TYR A 34 -1.06 6.31 4.94
CA TYR A 34 -1.01 6.61 3.52
C TYR A 34 0.38 7.13 3.12
N PRO A 35 1.45 6.31 3.20
CA PRO A 35 2.80 6.75 2.88
C PRO A 35 2.98 6.93 1.38
N ILE A 36 3.93 7.81 1.03
CA ILE A 36 4.50 7.85 -0.31
C ILE A 36 5.39 6.60 -0.46
N PRO A 37 5.41 5.91 -1.61
CA PRO A 37 6.15 4.66 -1.80
C PRO A 37 7.67 4.87 -1.98
N VAL A 38 8.27 5.54 -1.02
CA VAL A 38 9.70 5.85 -0.94
C VAL A 38 10.15 5.55 0.49
N THR A 39 11.29 4.87 0.64
CA THR A 39 11.89 4.62 1.94
C THR A 39 12.58 5.88 2.48
N PRO A 40 12.83 5.98 3.80
CA PRO A 40 13.59 7.09 4.39
C PRO A 40 14.97 7.34 3.77
N CYS A 41 15.61 6.30 3.21
CA CYS A 41 16.88 6.43 2.50
C CYS A 41 16.73 6.76 1.01
N GLY A 42 15.53 7.12 0.56
CA GLY A 42 15.26 7.57 -0.81
C GLY A 42 15.12 6.45 -1.84
N LYS A 43 14.97 5.18 -1.42
CA LYS A 43 14.72 4.08 -2.36
C LYS A 43 13.23 4.02 -2.70
N TRP A 44 12.92 3.88 -3.98
CA TRP A 44 11.54 3.64 -4.42
C TRP A 44 11.12 2.22 -4.05
N MET A 45 9.88 2.06 -3.56
CA MET A 45 9.30 0.74 -3.32
C MET A 45 8.78 0.10 -4.61
N PHE A 46 8.58 0.90 -5.65
CA PHE A 46 8.24 0.45 -6.99
C PHE A 46 9.40 0.74 -7.96
N GLU A 47 9.74 -0.24 -8.77
CA GLU A 47 10.71 -0.12 -9.86
C GLU A 47 10.04 0.24 -11.18
N ARG A 48 10.88 0.64 -12.13
CA ARG A 48 10.40 0.80 -13.51
C ARG A 48 9.96 -0.56 -14.02
N ASP A 49 8.81 -0.56 -14.65
CA ASP A 49 8.33 -1.72 -15.38
C ASP A 49 8.65 -1.47 -16.85
N ASP A 50 9.75 -2.06 -17.32
CA ASP A 50 10.21 -1.90 -18.70
C ASP A 50 9.31 -2.66 -19.69
N ASP A 51 8.50 -3.60 -19.18
CA ASP A 51 7.54 -4.40 -19.94
C ASP A 51 6.13 -3.79 -19.90
N ALA A 52 5.87 -2.86 -18.97
CA ALA A 52 4.69 -2.02 -19.07
C ALA A 52 4.83 -1.20 -20.34
N GLU A 53 3.96 -1.47 -21.32
CA GLU A 53 3.82 -0.59 -22.47
C GLU A 53 3.71 0.82 -21.89
N GLU A 54 4.66 1.70 -22.22
CA GLU A 54 4.50 3.11 -21.95
C GLU A 54 3.14 3.43 -22.54
N LEU A 55 2.14 3.59 -21.67
CA LEU A 55 0.93 4.28 -22.02
C LEU A 55 1.41 5.71 -22.23
N ASP A 56 2.03 5.94 -23.38
CA ASP A 56 2.19 7.20 -24.05
C ASP A 56 0.76 7.61 -24.33
N SER A 57 0.12 8.05 -23.26
CA SER A 57 -1.28 8.33 -23.23
C SER A 57 -1.36 9.64 -23.98
N ASP A 58 -1.43 9.58 -25.31
CA ASP A 58 -2.00 10.67 -26.07
C ASP A 58 -3.35 10.92 -25.38
N PRO A 59 -3.53 12.08 -24.72
CA PRO A 59 -4.74 12.35 -23.97
C PRO A 59 -5.99 12.39 -24.88
N ARG A 60 -5.81 12.25 -26.21
CA ARG A 60 -6.87 12.17 -27.22
C ARG A 60 -7.28 10.73 -27.59
N HIS A 61 -6.68 9.70 -27.00
CA HIS A 61 -7.02 8.30 -27.30
C HIS A 61 -7.47 7.52 -26.06
N PHE A 62 -8.36 8.12 -25.27
CA PHE A 62 -9.10 7.42 -24.21
C PHE A 62 -10.50 7.03 -24.72
N ASP A 63 -10.55 6.35 -25.87
CA ASP A 63 -11.78 5.77 -26.40
C ASP A 63 -11.96 4.38 -25.78
N GLY A 64 -12.74 4.28 -24.69
CA GLY A 64 -13.31 2.99 -24.29
C GLY A 64 -13.56 2.73 -22.82
N LEU A 65 -13.11 3.56 -21.87
CA LEU A 65 -13.38 3.29 -20.45
C LEU A 65 -14.72 3.89 -19.98
N PRO A 66 -15.59 3.12 -19.32
CA PRO A 66 -16.93 3.53 -18.96
C PRO A 66 -16.91 4.64 -17.90
N TYR A 67 -17.15 5.87 -18.36
CA TYR A 67 -17.95 6.98 -17.81
C TYR A 67 -17.99 7.32 -16.29
N TYR A 68 -17.22 6.70 -15.39
CA TYR A 68 -17.18 7.09 -13.97
C TYR A 68 -15.78 7.54 -13.52
N ARG A 69 -15.13 8.39 -14.33
CA ARG A 69 -13.91 9.08 -13.90
C ARG A 69 -13.74 10.48 -14.48
N ARG A 70 -14.86 11.19 -14.64
CA ARG A 70 -14.85 12.59 -15.08
C ARG A 70 -15.36 13.47 -13.95
N ASN A 71 -14.54 13.67 -12.93
CA ASN A 71 -14.63 14.87 -12.12
C ASN A 71 -13.29 15.14 -11.41
N SER A 72 -12.41 15.86 -12.08
CA SER A 72 -11.50 16.74 -11.37
C SER A 72 -11.53 18.08 -12.10
N TYR A 73 -12.01 19.08 -11.39
CA TYR A 73 -12.34 20.44 -11.82
C TYR A 73 -11.09 21.30 -12.18
N TYR A 74 -9.98 20.68 -12.56
CA TYR A 74 -8.71 21.34 -12.92
C TYR A 74 -8.18 20.93 -14.30
N GLU A 75 -9.02 20.34 -15.15
CA GLU A 75 -8.64 19.87 -16.49
C GLU A 75 -8.81 20.96 -17.56
N ILE A 76 -8.46 22.22 -17.27
CA ILE A 76 -8.34 23.27 -18.29
C ILE A 76 -7.28 24.27 -17.80
N THR A 77 -6.02 24.07 -18.18
CA THR A 77 -4.96 25.09 -18.40
C THR A 77 -3.56 24.45 -18.38
N ASP A 78 -3.33 23.43 -19.22
CA ASP A 78 -1.95 23.18 -19.67
C ASP A 78 -1.93 22.38 -20.97
N GLN A 79 -2.52 22.94 -22.02
CA GLN A 79 -2.45 22.38 -23.38
C GLN A 79 -1.11 22.68 -24.07
N ASN A 80 -0.08 23.15 -23.35
CA ASN A 80 1.15 23.63 -23.98
C ASN A 80 2.46 23.28 -23.26
N THR A 81 2.46 22.33 -22.33
CA THR A 81 3.72 21.68 -21.92
C THR A 81 4.00 20.52 -22.85
N ASN A 82 5.01 20.70 -23.69
CA ASN A 82 5.65 19.65 -24.47
C ASN A 82 6.14 18.55 -23.52
N TRP A 83 5.30 17.51 -23.33
CA TRP A 83 5.54 16.43 -22.36
C TRP A 83 6.80 15.60 -22.65
N ASP A 84 7.31 15.69 -23.88
CA ASP A 84 8.58 15.09 -24.31
C ASP A 84 9.81 15.78 -23.70
N LEU A 85 9.67 17.02 -23.20
CA LEU A 85 10.76 17.77 -22.56
C LEU A 85 10.83 17.56 -21.04
N VAL A 86 9.80 16.96 -20.44
CA VAL A 86 9.76 16.67 -19.00
C VAL A 86 10.32 15.27 -18.79
N PRO A 87 11.42 15.10 -18.03
CA PRO A 87 11.91 13.79 -17.66
C PRO A 87 10.77 12.92 -17.12
N PRO A 88 10.67 11.63 -17.47
CA PRO A 88 9.54 10.79 -17.07
C PRO A 88 9.20 10.84 -15.57
N GLU A 89 10.21 11.00 -14.72
CA GLU A 89 10.11 11.19 -13.27
C GLU A 89 9.34 12.44 -12.80
N ASP A 90 9.31 13.49 -13.61
CA ASP A 90 8.70 14.78 -13.31
C ASP A 90 7.31 14.95 -13.95
N ARG A 91 6.86 13.97 -14.75
CA ARG A 91 5.53 13.98 -15.37
C ARG A 91 4.44 13.82 -14.29
N LYS A 92 3.36 14.61 -14.39
CA LYS A 92 2.23 14.65 -13.42
C LYS A 92 1.57 13.29 -13.16
N ARG A 93 1.68 12.35 -14.12
CA ARG A 93 1.27 10.96 -13.95
C ARG A 93 2.54 10.11 -13.90
N ARG A 94 3.08 9.91 -12.68
CA ARG A 94 4.26 9.08 -12.39
C ARG A 94 3.97 7.57 -12.54
N LEU A 95 3.33 7.18 -13.64
CA LEU A 95 2.87 5.82 -13.92
C LEU A 95 3.99 4.89 -14.41
N PHE A 96 5.24 5.33 -14.41
CA PHE A 96 6.37 4.54 -14.91
C PHE A 96 6.98 3.61 -13.84
N ARG A 97 6.54 3.70 -12.58
CA ARG A 97 6.99 2.81 -11.49
C ARG A 97 5.83 2.00 -10.95
N THR A 98 5.59 0.84 -11.53
CA THR A 98 4.48 -0.06 -11.20
C THR A 98 4.96 -1.40 -10.66
N LYS A 99 6.19 -1.81 -10.96
CA LYS A 99 6.74 -3.11 -10.55
C LYS A 99 7.10 -3.13 -9.08
N PHE A 100 6.62 -4.11 -8.32
CA PHE A 100 6.92 -4.23 -6.90
C PHE A 100 8.39 -4.59 -6.65
N VAL A 101 9.05 -3.85 -5.74
CA VAL A 101 10.29 -4.32 -5.12
C VAL A 101 9.92 -5.22 -3.94
N HIS A 102 9.66 -6.50 -4.22
CA HIS A 102 9.11 -7.46 -3.24
C HIS A 102 9.89 -7.49 -1.92
N GLU A 103 11.22 -7.39 -1.96
CA GLU A 103 12.04 -7.38 -0.74
C GLU A 103 11.69 -6.21 0.20
N LEU A 104 11.51 -5.00 -0.35
CA LEU A 104 11.17 -3.81 0.45
C LEU A 104 9.76 -3.93 1.03
N PHE A 105 8.82 -4.45 0.25
CA PHE A 105 7.46 -4.70 0.70
C PHE A 105 7.40 -5.75 1.80
N ASN A 106 8.09 -6.88 1.63
CA ASN A 106 8.17 -7.93 2.65
C ASN A 106 8.73 -7.38 3.96
N GLN A 107 9.84 -6.64 3.92
CA GLN A 107 10.41 -6.03 5.13
C GLN A 107 9.44 -5.05 5.81
N TYR A 108 8.69 -4.28 5.03
CA TYR A 108 7.70 -3.34 5.53
C TYR A 108 6.54 -4.07 6.22
N HIS A 109 5.96 -5.08 5.57
CA HIS A 109 4.89 -5.92 6.13
C HIS A 109 5.34 -6.69 7.38
N LEU A 110 6.54 -7.27 7.37
CA LEU A 110 7.10 -7.97 8.54
C LEU A 110 7.24 -7.02 9.73
N SER A 111 7.72 -5.80 9.51
CA SER A 111 7.84 -4.81 10.58
C SER A 111 6.47 -4.43 11.16
N ALA A 112 5.47 -4.21 10.29
CA ALA A 112 4.11 -3.89 10.70
C ALA A 112 3.44 -5.04 11.48
N ALA A 113 3.62 -6.28 11.04
CA ALA A 113 3.08 -7.46 11.72
C ALA A 113 3.71 -7.66 13.11
N LYS A 114 5.05 -7.52 13.22
CA LYS A 114 5.75 -7.53 14.52
C LYS A 114 5.23 -6.46 15.46
N ALA A 115 4.98 -5.25 14.95
CA ALA A 115 4.38 -4.18 15.73
C ALA A 115 2.94 -4.51 16.17
N ALA A 116 2.13 -5.09 15.27
CA ALA A 116 0.75 -5.49 15.56
C ALA A 116 0.66 -6.55 16.68
N LEU A 117 1.66 -7.44 16.82
CA LEU A 117 1.76 -8.36 17.95
C LEU A 117 1.86 -7.65 19.31
N GLN A 118 2.33 -6.40 19.32
CA GLN A 118 2.52 -5.57 20.52
C GLN A 118 1.42 -4.51 20.71
N MET A 119 0.33 -4.59 19.94
CA MET A 119 -0.79 -3.62 20.01
C MET A 119 -2.06 -4.28 20.56
N PRO A 120 -2.17 -4.64 21.85
CA PRO A 120 -3.20 -5.53 22.40
C PRO A 120 -4.65 -5.10 22.16
N ARG A 121 -4.92 -3.86 21.75
CA ARG A 121 -6.27 -3.38 21.42
C ARG A 121 -6.49 -3.06 19.93
N LEU A 122 -5.57 -3.44 19.06
CA LEU A 122 -5.70 -3.22 17.62
C LEU A 122 -6.99 -3.86 17.12
N SER A 123 -7.84 -3.05 16.50
CA SER A 123 -9.12 -3.40 15.89
C SER A 123 -9.13 -3.13 14.38
N GLY A 124 -8.09 -2.50 13.84
CA GLY A 124 -7.95 -2.26 12.41
C GLY A 124 -6.58 -1.67 12.07
N MET A 125 -5.96 -2.18 11.02
CA MET A 125 -4.76 -1.61 10.43
C MET A 125 -4.94 -1.49 8.92
N SER A 126 -4.57 -0.35 8.36
CA SER A 126 -4.52 -0.13 6.92
C SER A 126 -3.19 0.50 6.53
N LEU A 127 -2.55 -0.08 5.51
CA LEU A 127 -1.28 0.37 4.93
C LEU A 127 -1.50 0.57 3.44
N THR A 128 -1.69 1.82 3.03
CA THR A 128 -2.05 2.17 1.66
C THR A 128 -0.97 3.03 1.05
N LEU A 129 -0.20 2.51 0.10
CA LEU A 129 0.84 3.29 -0.57
C LEU A 129 0.26 4.01 -1.77
N SER A 130 0.43 5.34 -1.79
CA SER A 130 0.00 6.18 -2.91
C SER A 130 0.97 7.34 -3.12
N HIS A 131 1.24 7.68 -4.37
CA HIS A 131 2.01 8.87 -4.70
C HIS A 131 1.29 10.16 -4.29
N HIS A 132 -0.05 10.21 -4.36
CA HIS A 132 -0.85 11.38 -4.03
C HIS A 132 -2.21 11.01 -3.41
N GLN A 133 -2.77 11.90 -2.57
CA GLN A 133 -4.05 11.67 -1.90
C GLN A 133 -5.25 11.49 -2.84
N HIS A 134 -5.11 11.87 -4.11
CA HIS A 134 -6.17 11.79 -5.12
C HIS A 134 -5.89 10.80 -6.25
N THR A 135 -4.77 10.06 -6.18
CA THR A 135 -4.50 8.95 -7.10
C THR A 135 -4.94 7.64 -6.45
N PRO A 136 -5.40 6.66 -7.25
CA PRO A 136 -5.57 5.30 -6.75
C PRO A 136 -4.30 4.87 -6.04
N PRO A 137 -4.45 4.18 -4.90
CA PRO A 137 -3.31 3.58 -4.27
C PRO A 137 -2.75 2.48 -5.15
N GLN A 138 -1.42 2.39 -5.18
CA GLN A 138 -0.70 1.36 -5.93
C GLN A 138 -0.63 0.06 -5.14
N HIS A 139 -0.67 0.16 -3.82
CA HIS A 139 -0.72 -0.98 -2.92
C HIS A 139 -1.67 -0.67 -1.77
N GLU A 140 -2.54 -1.61 -1.47
CA GLU A 140 -3.40 -1.56 -0.29
C GLU A 140 -3.18 -2.80 0.55
N PHE A 141 -3.18 -2.59 1.86
CA PHE A 141 -3.29 -3.67 2.81
C PHE A 141 -4.25 -3.25 3.91
N TRP A 142 -5.12 -4.16 4.29
CA TRP A 142 -5.95 -4.02 5.48
C TRP A 142 -5.86 -5.28 6.32
N PHE A 143 -5.93 -5.09 7.63
CA PHE A 143 -6.06 -6.13 8.63
C PHE A 143 -7.15 -5.73 9.61
N GLU A 144 -8.14 -6.60 9.75
CA GLU A 144 -9.20 -6.45 10.73
C GLU A 144 -9.24 -7.71 11.59
N PRO A 145 -8.91 -7.64 12.89
CA PRO A 145 -9.15 -8.74 13.80
C PRO A 145 -10.67 -8.84 13.95
N GLY A 146 -11.24 -9.99 13.55
CA GLY A 146 -12.67 -10.15 13.37
C GLY A 146 -13.52 -9.65 14.53
N SER A 147 -14.73 -9.18 14.20
CA SER A 147 -15.70 -8.75 15.19
C SER A 147 -16.01 -9.88 16.19
N GLN A 148 -16.63 -9.53 17.32
CA GLN A 148 -17.05 -10.51 18.33
C GLN A 148 -17.93 -11.64 17.76
N GLU A 149 -18.61 -11.39 16.63
CA GLU A 149 -19.49 -12.34 15.96
C GLU A 149 -18.73 -13.33 15.07
N TRP A 150 -17.76 -12.84 14.28
CA TRP A 150 -17.06 -13.68 13.30
C TRP A 150 -15.75 -14.28 13.84
N LYS A 151 -15.09 -13.61 14.82
CA LYS A 151 -13.83 -14.03 15.47
C LYS A 151 -12.74 -14.52 14.52
N VAL A 152 -12.71 -14.02 13.29
CA VAL A 152 -11.69 -14.38 12.30
C VAL A 152 -11.02 -13.12 11.84
N ALA A 153 -9.69 -13.05 11.97
CA ALA A 153 -8.96 -11.94 11.40
C ALA A 153 -8.90 -12.07 9.88
N THR A 154 -9.15 -10.97 9.19
CA THR A 154 -9.08 -10.91 7.73
C THR A 154 -7.94 -9.98 7.34
N ALA A 155 -7.15 -10.40 6.35
CA ALA A 155 -6.25 -9.51 5.65
C ALA A 155 -6.42 -9.60 4.15
N ALA A 156 -6.12 -8.51 3.45
CA ALA A 156 -5.99 -8.53 2.02
C ALA A 156 -4.81 -7.67 1.58
N TRP A 157 -4.27 -8.03 0.43
CA TRP A 157 -3.32 -7.21 -0.31
C TRP A 157 -3.97 -6.84 -1.64
N GLY A 158 -4.33 -5.56 -1.78
CA GLY A 158 -4.90 -5.01 -3.01
C GLY A 158 -3.81 -4.40 -3.88
N ASN A 159 -3.90 -4.61 -5.18
CA ASN A 159 -3.01 -3.97 -6.16
C ASN A 159 -3.73 -2.82 -6.84
N GLY A 160 -3.06 -1.68 -6.96
CA GLY A 160 -3.56 -0.58 -7.78
C GLY A 160 -3.24 -0.82 -9.24
N ASN A 161 -4.24 -1.16 -10.05
CA ASN A 161 -4.25 -1.15 -11.53
C ASN A 161 -3.06 -1.83 -12.28
N GLY A 162 -2.10 -2.46 -11.61
CA GLY A 162 -0.95 -3.13 -12.22
C GLY A 162 -1.22 -4.60 -12.51
N SER A 163 -0.56 -5.15 -13.53
CA SER A 163 -0.65 -6.56 -13.95
C SER A 163 0.12 -7.51 -13.03
N ASP A 164 1.19 -7.04 -12.39
CA ASP A 164 2.01 -7.84 -11.49
C ASP A 164 1.53 -7.66 -10.05
N ALA A 165 0.84 -8.67 -9.53
CA ALA A 165 0.34 -8.67 -8.18
C ALA A 165 1.48 -8.76 -7.16
N TYR A 166 1.41 -7.98 -6.09
CA TYR A 166 2.26 -8.23 -4.94
C TYR A 166 1.88 -9.56 -4.29
N GLU A 167 2.78 -10.52 -4.37
CA GLU A 167 2.71 -11.76 -3.64
C GLU A 167 3.58 -11.64 -2.37
N PRO A 168 2.97 -11.63 -1.17
CA PRO A 168 3.73 -11.64 0.07
C PRO A 168 4.52 -12.94 0.21
N SER A 169 5.73 -12.87 0.77
CA SER A 169 6.47 -14.09 1.10
C SER A 169 5.76 -14.94 2.16
N GLU A 170 6.13 -16.22 2.22
CA GLU A 170 5.66 -17.14 3.27
C GLU A 170 5.91 -16.57 4.68
N GLU A 171 7.07 -15.94 4.91
CA GLU A 171 7.40 -15.30 6.19
C GLU A 171 6.41 -14.18 6.56
N VAL A 172 5.99 -13.36 5.58
CA VAL A 172 4.99 -12.30 5.80
C VAL A 172 3.66 -12.92 6.20
N TYR A 173 3.25 -13.97 5.49
CA TYR A 173 2.01 -14.69 5.77
C TYR A 173 2.02 -15.31 7.17
N GLU A 174 3.08 -16.03 7.53
CA GLU A 174 3.24 -16.67 8.84
C GLU A 174 3.18 -15.66 9.98
N MET A 175 3.85 -14.51 9.82
CA MET A 175 3.86 -13.46 10.84
C MET A 175 2.47 -12.84 11.03
N TRP A 176 1.74 -12.57 9.95
CA TRP A 176 0.36 -12.07 10.04
C TRP A 176 -0.61 -13.14 10.59
N ASN A 177 -0.35 -14.41 10.30
CA ASN A 177 -1.08 -15.52 10.90
C ASN A 177 -0.83 -15.60 12.43
N GLU A 178 0.39 -15.38 12.90
CA GLU A 178 0.68 -15.28 14.33
C GLU A 178 -0.09 -14.12 14.99
N VAL A 179 -0.15 -12.97 14.31
CA VAL A 179 -0.96 -11.83 14.76
C VAL A 179 -2.43 -12.24 14.89
N ALA A 180 -3.01 -12.89 13.88
CA ALA A 180 -4.38 -13.37 13.91
C ALA A 180 -4.62 -14.37 15.06
N LEU A 181 -3.76 -15.38 15.20
CA LEU A 181 -3.86 -16.39 16.25
C LEU A 181 -3.85 -15.77 17.64
N LYS A 182 -2.95 -14.82 17.89
CA LYS A 182 -2.87 -14.10 19.18
C LYS A 182 -4.12 -13.27 19.49
N ARG A 183 -4.88 -12.88 18.47
CA ARG A 183 -6.02 -11.96 18.56
C ARG A 183 -7.36 -12.67 18.66
N THR A 184 -7.50 -13.74 17.89
CA THR A 184 -8.80 -14.37 17.64
C THR A 184 -8.78 -15.87 17.88
N ASP A 185 -7.65 -16.45 18.31
CA ASP A 185 -7.43 -17.91 18.44
C ASP A 185 -7.69 -18.68 17.13
N ARG A 186 -7.59 -17.99 15.98
CA ARG A 186 -7.86 -18.54 14.65
C ARG A 186 -6.83 -18.02 13.65
N CYS A 187 -6.56 -18.84 12.64
CA CYS A 187 -5.70 -18.44 11.53
C CYS A 187 -6.31 -17.28 10.75
N ILE A 188 -5.44 -16.51 10.11
CA ILE A 188 -5.85 -15.41 9.25
C ILE A 188 -6.59 -15.93 8.02
N MET A 189 -7.67 -15.26 7.62
CA MET A 189 -8.27 -15.45 6.31
C MET A 189 -7.76 -14.39 5.36
N ILE A 190 -7.33 -14.83 4.18
CA ILE A 190 -6.96 -13.91 3.11
C ILE A 190 -8.20 -13.63 2.28
N ASP A 191 -8.62 -12.38 2.29
CA ASP A 191 -9.63 -11.89 1.36
C ASP A 191 -8.92 -11.49 0.08
N TYR A 192 -9.21 -12.19 -1.00
CA TYR A 192 -8.83 -11.76 -2.33
C TYR A 192 -9.89 -10.77 -2.75
N ALA A 193 -9.67 -9.50 -2.45
CA ALA A 193 -10.53 -8.46 -3.00
C ALA A 193 -10.33 -8.48 -4.52
N ASP A 194 -11.26 -9.13 -5.22
CA ASP A 194 -11.55 -8.79 -6.60
C ASP A 194 -11.84 -7.29 -6.59
N THR A 195 -10.89 -6.50 -7.09
CA THR A 195 -11.07 -5.07 -7.27
C THR A 195 -12.30 -4.86 -8.14
N TYR A 196 -13.40 -4.45 -7.48
CA TYR A 196 -14.68 -4.01 -8.03
C TYR A 196 -15.56 -5.08 -8.72
N GLY A 197 -16.31 -5.83 -7.92
CA GLY A 197 -17.62 -6.35 -8.30
C GLY A 197 -18.74 -5.52 -7.66
N ASN A 198 -19.21 -4.47 -8.36
CA ASN A 198 -20.59 -3.95 -8.37
C ASN A 198 -20.67 -2.63 -9.17
#